data_AF-A0A939R8X8-F1
#
_entry.id   AF-A0A939R8X8-F1
#
_cell.length_a   1.000
_cell.length_b   1.000
_cell.length_c   1.000
_cell.angle_alpha   90.00
_cell.angle_beta   90.00
_cell.angle_gamma   90.00
#
_symmetry.space_group_name_H-M   'P 1'
#
loop_
_entity.id
_entity.type
_entity.pdbx_description
1 polymer ?
#
loop_
_entity_poly.entity_id
_entity_poly.type
_entity_poly.pdbx_seq_one_letter_code
_entity_poly.pdbx_strand_id
1 'polypeptide(L)'
;NNREYMFGRNILVCPVIDPLYTPEKKVETDAMTGWDNNVQLEKKNGYLVPDWKAERQFEVYLPAGAKWYDYWTNTLLEGGQSIKASAPLAHSPLYIKAGTILPQGPDVQYTSEKKWDNLELIIYPGANGEFTLYEDEGDNLNYENGAYSTIKMTWNDKAKTLTIGQRQGSFDGMLTTRTFIVKTPKGEKKVVYNGKKVIIKA
;
A
#
# COMPACT_ATOMS: atom_id res chain seq x y z
N ASN A 1 8.34 9.40 -16.40
CA ASN A 1 6.89 9.37 -16.14
C ASN A 1 6.67 9.84 -14.71
N ASN A 2 5.73 10.75 -14.45
CA ASN A 2 5.41 11.24 -13.09
C ASN A 2 4.31 10.38 -12.43
N ARG A 3 4.35 9.06 -12.64
CA ARG A 3 3.28 8.13 -12.23
C ARG A 3 3.73 7.10 -11.19
N GLU A 4 4.96 7.20 -10.70
CA GLU A 4 5.53 6.32 -9.69
C GLU A 4 5.82 7.11 -8.41
N TYR A 5 5.13 6.81 -7.32
CA TYR A 5 5.30 7.48 -6.03
C TYR A 5 5.70 6.49 -4.95
N MET A 6 6.81 6.78 -4.27
CA MET A 6 7.24 5.99 -3.12
C MET A 6 6.56 6.51 -1.85
N PHE A 7 5.74 5.67 -1.22
CA PHE A 7 5.25 5.90 0.13
C PHE A 7 6.26 5.32 1.13
N GLY A 8 7.03 6.23 1.73
CA GLY A 8 8.24 5.85 2.46
C GLY A 8 9.23 5.16 1.55
N ARG A 9 9.92 4.12 2.06
CA ARG A 9 10.97 3.40 1.31
C ARG A 9 10.52 2.05 0.76
N ASN A 10 9.28 1.66 1.05
CA ASN A 10 8.84 0.26 0.98
C ASN A 10 7.59 0.05 0.13
N ILE A 11 6.83 1.10 -0.19
CA ILE A 11 5.59 0.98 -0.96
C ILE A 11 5.72 1.85 -2.21
N LEU A 12 5.55 1.24 -3.38
CA LEU A 12 5.51 1.93 -4.66
C LEU A 12 4.05 1.97 -5.14
N VAL A 13 3.49 3.17 -5.19
CA VAL A 13 2.11 3.43 -5.63
C VAL A 13 2.15 4.03 -7.02
N CYS A 14 1.31 3.51 -7.92
CA CYS A 14 1.17 4.05 -9.28
C CYS A 14 -0.26 4.58 -9.50
N PRO A 15 -0.57 5.81 -9.06
CA PRO A 15 -1.93 6.34 -9.13
C PRO A 15 -2.37 6.57 -10.58
N VAL A 16 -3.66 6.36 -10.82
CA VAL A 16 -4.33 6.74 -12.07
C VAL A 16 -4.66 8.23 -12.01
N ILE A 17 -3.89 9.04 -12.75
CA ILE A 17 -4.05 10.51 -12.78
C ILE A 17 -4.74 11.01 -14.06
N ASP A 18 -4.94 10.14 -15.05
CA ASP A 18 -5.63 10.43 -16.29
C ASP A 18 -6.83 9.49 -16.47
N PRO A 19 -7.95 9.94 -17.07
CA PRO A 19 -9.10 9.09 -17.30
C PRO A 19 -8.76 7.93 -18.25
N LEU A 20 -8.84 6.69 -17.74
CA LEU A 20 -8.49 5.50 -18.52
C LEU A 20 -9.61 4.99 -19.42
N TYR A 21 -10.86 5.24 -19.04
CA TYR A 21 -12.02 4.65 -19.67
C TYR A 21 -12.81 5.67 -20.51
N THR A 22 -12.62 6.95 -20.25
CA THR A 22 -13.27 8.06 -20.95
C THR A 22 -12.22 8.90 -21.66
N PRO A 23 -11.96 8.70 -22.97
CA PRO A 23 -10.97 9.48 -23.69
C PRO A 23 -11.37 10.95 -23.69
N GLU A 24 -10.55 11.82 -23.11
CA GLU A 24 -10.66 13.26 -23.31
C GLU A 24 -10.15 13.59 -24.71
N LYS A 25 -11.02 13.52 -25.71
CA LYS A 25 -10.69 14.11 -27.02
C LYS A 25 -10.86 15.61 -26.91
N LYS A 26 -9.75 16.35 -27.08
CA LYS A 26 -9.81 17.76 -27.42
C LYS A 26 -10.46 17.85 -28.81
N VAL A 27 -11.72 18.25 -28.87
CA VAL A 27 -12.40 18.47 -30.14
C VAL A 27 -12.00 19.88 -30.60
N GLU A 28 -11.05 19.98 -31.52
CA GLU A 28 -10.87 21.21 -32.29
C GLU A 28 -12.04 21.31 -33.27
N THR A 29 -13.06 22.05 -32.88
CA THR A 29 -14.17 22.37 -33.78
C THR A 29 -13.80 23.62 -34.58
N ASP A 30 -13.63 23.48 -35.89
CA ASP A 30 -13.88 24.60 -36.79
C ASP A 30 -15.40 24.78 -36.88
N ALA A 31 -15.91 26.02 -36.87
CA ALA A 31 -17.35 26.31 -36.91
C ALA A 31 -18.05 25.65 -38.11
N MET A 32 -17.29 25.32 -39.17
CA MET A 32 -17.79 24.66 -40.38
C MET A 32 -17.83 23.13 -40.31
N THR A 33 -17.09 22.49 -39.39
CA THR A 33 -17.02 21.02 -39.26
C THR A 33 -18.28 20.36 -38.66
N GLY A 34 -19.21 21.16 -38.13
CA GLY A 34 -20.51 20.68 -37.65
C GLY A 34 -21.49 20.25 -38.76
N TRP A 35 -21.22 20.59 -40.02
CA TRP A 35 -22.11 20.31 -41.16
C TRP A 35 -21.76 19.00 -41.89
N ASP A 36 -20.50 18.59 -41.86
CA ASP A 36 -20.01 17.39 -42.55
C ASP A 36 -19.94 16.20 -41.58
N ASN A 37 -20.94 15.32 -41.64
CA ASN A 37 -21.16 14.16 -40.75
C ASN A 37 -20.10 13.03 -40.84
N ASN A 38 -18.88 13.29 -41.30
CA ASN A 38 -17.89 12.24 -41.66
C ASN A 38 -16.95 11.80 -40.52
N VAL A 39 -17.35 11.95 -39.25
CA VAL A 39 -16.61 11.34 -38.12
C VAL A 39 -17.34 10.07 -37.68
N GLN A 40 -16.93 8.92 -38.21
CA GLN A 40 -17.35 7.61 -37.73
C GLN A 40 -16.63 7.27 -36.41
N LEU A 41 -17.27 7.63 -35.31
CA LEU A 41 -17.05 7.03 -33.99
C LEU A 41 -18.41 6.52 -33.55
N GLU A 42 -18.49 5.33 -32.95
CA GLU A 42 -19.77 4.82 -32.43
C GLU A 42 -20.27 5.76 -31.33
N LYS A 43 -21.25 6.60 -31.70
CA LYS A 43 -21.91 7.56 -30.83
C LYS A 43 -23.23 6.97 -30.37
N LYS A 44 -23.42 6.80 -29.06
CA LYS A 44 -24.75 6.62 -28.48
C LYS A 44 -25.13 7.94 -27.82
N ASN A 45 -26.20 8.58 -28.30
CA ASN A 45 -26.63 9.92 -27.85
C ASN A 45 -25.53 11.01 -27.90
N GLY A 46 -24.58 10.92 -28.85
CA GLY A 46 -23.51 11.91 -29.03
C GLY A 46 -22.26 11.72 -28.16
N TYR A 47 -22.25 10.73 -27.25
CA TYR A 47 -21.09 10.41 -26.41
C TYR A 47 -20.35 9.17 -26.91
N LEU A 48 -19.03 9.15 -26.72
CA LEU A 48 -18.22 7.94 -26.89
C LEU A 48 -18.73 6.88 -25.90
N VAL A 49 -18.89 5.64 -26.36
CA VAL A 49 -19.24 4.51 -25.48
C VAL A 49 -17.94 4.00 -24.83
N PRO A 50 -17.77 4.12 -23.49
CA PRO A 50 -16.58 3.62 -22.82
C PRO A 50 -16.56 2.09 -22.82
N ASP A 51 -15.41 1.49 -23.13
CA ASP A 51 -15.20 0.07 -22.89
C ASP A 51 -14.68 -0.14 -21.47
N TRP A 52 -15.61 -0.29 -20.53
CA TRP A 52 -15.35 -0.54 -19.12
C TRP A 52 -14.67 -1.89 -18.85
N LYS A 53 -14.67 -2.81 -19.82
CA LYS A 53 -14.07 -4.15 -19.68
C LYS A 53 -12.65 -4.20 -20.23
N ALA A 54 -12.21 -3.16 -20.94
CA ALA A 54 -10.90 -3.17 -21.53
C ALA A 54 -9.82 -3.19 -20.45
N GLU A 55 -8.83 -4.06 -20.65
CA GLU A 55 -7.64 -4.08 -19.81
C GLU A 55 -6.86 -2.78 -19.99
N ARG A 56 -6.39 -2.25 -18.88
CA ARG A 56 -5.57 -1.04 -18.84
C ARG A 56 -4.26 -1.39 -18.17
N GLN A 57 -3.18 -0.92 -18.75
CA GLN A 57 -1.83 -1.18 -18.28
C GLN A 57 -1.02 0.09 -18.31
N PHE A 58 -0.04 0.17 -17.40
CA PHE A 58 0.97 1.22 -17.41
C PHE A 58 2.35 0.61 -17.42
N GLU A 59 3.28 1.34 -18.01
CA GLU A 59 4.69 1.06 -17.78
C GLU A 59 5.07 1.59 -16.39
N VAL A 60 5.52 0.69 -15.53
CA VAL A 60 5.97 1.00 -14.17
C VAL A 60 7.39 0.52 -14.02
N TYR A 61 8.30 1.41 -13.63
CA TYR A 61 9.65 1.01 -13.27
C TYR A 61 9.71 0.49 -11.83
N LEU A 62 10.10 -0.77 -11.64
CA LEU A 62 10.44 -1.33 -10.34
C LEU A 62 11.89 -0.99 -10.00
N PRO A 63 12.18 -0.24 -8.93
CA PRO A 63 13.55 0.16 -8.59
C PRO A 63 14.49 -1.04 -8.40
N ALA A 64 15.71 -0.91 -8.94
CA ALA A 64 16.78 -1.89 -8.77
C ALA A 64 17.20 -2.07 -7.30
N GLY A 65 17.89 -3.18 -7.01
CA GLY A 65 18.47 -3.47 -5.69
C GLY A 65 17.49 -4.08 -4.68
N ALA A 66 16.26 -4.37 -5.08
CA ALA A 66 15.30 -5.13 -4.29
C ALA A 66 14.34 -5.91 -5.19
N LYS A 67 13.68 -6.90 -4.59
CA LYS A 67 12.51 -7.55 -5.18
C LYS A 67 11.24 -6.84 -4.72
N TRP A 68 10.18 -6.96 -5.50
CA TRP A 68 8.91 -6.29 -5.28
C TRP A 68 7.77 -7.30 -5.37
N TYR A 69 6.83 -7.22 -4.44
CA TYR A 69 5.59 -7.98 -4.48
C TYR A 69 4.51 -7.13 -5.12
N ASP A 70 3.79 -7.67 -6.09
CA ASP A 70 2.48 -7.13 -6.44
C ASP A 70 1.55 -7.30 -5.24
N TYR A 71 0.99 -6.20 -4.73
CA TYR A 71 0.15 -6.22 -3.53
C TYR A 71 -1.12 -7.05 -3.72
N TRP A 72 -1.69 -7.05 -4.93
CA TRP A 72 -2.97 -7.67 -5.21
C TRP A 72 -2.83 -9.18 -5.42
N THR A 73 -1.78 -9.59 -6.13
CA THR A 73 -1.58 -11.01 -6.49
C THR A 73 -0.56 -11.74 -5.60
N ASN A 74 0.20 -11.01 -4.78
CA ASN A 74 1.37 -11.51 -4.05
C ASN A 74 2.47 -12.10 -4.96
N THR A 75 2.48 -11.78 -6.26
CA THR A 75 3.53 -12.21 -7.18
C THR A 75 4.83 -11.48 -6.87
N LEU A 76 5.93 -12.22 -6.73
CA LEU A 76 7.26 -11.66 -6.55
C LEU A 76 7.92 -11.35 -7.89
N LEU A 77 8.44 -10.12 -8.03
CA LEU A 77 9.06 -9.57 -9.22
C LEU A 77 10.46 -9.07 -8.88
N GLU A 78 11.40 -9.22 -9.82
CA GLU A 78 12.74 -8.62 -9.68
C GLU A 78 12.66 -7.12 -9.92
N GLY A 79 13.45 -6.32 -9.19
CA GLY A 79 13.62 -4.90 -9.47
C GLY A 79 14.59 -4.64 -10.61
N GLY A 80 14.73 -3.36 -10.97
CA GLY A 80 15.64 -2.90 -12.02
C GLY A 80 15.07 -3.02 -13.43
N GLN A 81 13.75 -3.17 -13.55
CA GLN A 81 13.06 -3.36 -14.82
C GLN A 81 11.77 -2.54 -14.87
N SER A 82 11.36 -2.19 -16.08
CA SER A 82 10.02 -1.69 -16.35
C SER A 82 9.08 -2.87 -16.64
N ILE A 83 7.90 -2.85 -16.05
CA ILE A 83 6.86 -3.84 -16.26
C ILE A 83 5.60 -3.20 -16.84
N LYS A 84 4.78 -3.99 -17.53
CA LYS A 84 3.40 -3.61 -17.87
C LYS A 84 2.49 -3.98 -16.72
N ALA A 85 2.26 -3.03 -15.83
CA ALA A 85 1.45 -3.20 -14.63
C ALA A 85 -0.04 -3.13 -14.97
N SER A 86 -0.84 -4.09 -14.52
CA SER A 86 -2.29 -4.11 -14.69
C SER A 86 -2.95 -3.04 -13.81
N ALA A 87 -3.88 -2.28 -14.40
CA ALA A 87 -4.62 -1.21 -13.73
C ALA A 87 -6.12 -1.27 -14.07
N PRO A 88 -6.81 -2.35 -13.68
CA PRO A 88 -8.25 -2.47 -13.91
C PRO A 88 -9.01 -1.41 -13.11
N LEU A 89 -10.28 -1.17 -13.46
CA LEU A 89 -11.13 -0.21 -12.75
C LEU A 89 -11.17 -0.41 -11.22
N ALA A 90 -11.03 -1.66 -10.76
CA ALA A 90 -11.12 -2.03 -9.35
C ALA A 90 -9.89 -1.62 -8.52
N HIS A 91 -8.71 -1.43 -9.12
CA HIS A 91 -7.51 -1.07 -8.36
C HIS A 91 -6.40 -0.44 -9.21
N SER A 92 -5.57 0.37 -8.55
CA SER A 92 -4.31 0.88 -9.13
C SER A 92 -3.15 -0.08 -8.86
N PRO A 93 -2.10 -0.10 -9.70
CA PRO A 93 -0.90 -0.87 -9.41
C PRO A 93 -0.22 -0.43 -8.11
N LEU A 94 0.13 -1.41 -7.29
CA LEU A 94 0.71 -1.21 -5.97
C LEU A 94 1.75 -2.31 -5.71
N TYR A 95 2.97 -1.92 -5.38
CA TYR A 95 4.08 -2.85 -5.18
C TYR A 95 4.73 -2.67 -3.81
N ILE A 96 4.94 -3.77 -3.10
CA ILE A 96 5.55 -3.80 -1.77
C ILE A 96 6.97 -4.35 -1.86
N LYS A 97 7.95 -3.60 -1.37
CA LYS A 97 9.35 -4.02 -1.37
C LYS A 97 9.52 -5.28 -0.50
N ALA A 98 10.27 -6.25 -0.99
CA ALA A 98 10.65 -7.43 -0.19
C ALA A 98 11.39 -7.01 1.08
N GLY A 99 11.12 -7.72 2.17
CA GLY A 99 11.54 -7.41 3.53
C GLY A 99 10.56 -6.52 4.32
N THR A 100 9.52 -5.98 3.69
CA THR A 100 8.57 -5.11 4.39
C THR A 100 7.81 -5.86 5.49
N ILE A 101 7.73 -5.21 6.65
CA ILE A 101 6.77 -5.51 7.72
C ILE A 101 5.68 -4.45 7.59
N LEU A 102 4.50 -4.83 7.11
CA LEU A 102 3.38 -3.92 6.88
C LEU A 102 2.34 -4.10 8.00
N PRO A 103 2.20 -3.14 8.93
CA PRO A 103 1.07 -3.12 9.83
C PRO A 103 -0.20 -2.70 9.10
N GLN A 104 -1.27 -3.46 9.29
CA GLN A 104 -2.59 -3.17 8.74
C GLN A 104 -3.64 -3.28 9.84
N GLY A 105 -4.41 -2.22 10.01
CA GLY A 105 -5.53 -2.19 10.94
C GLY A 105 -6.84 -2.70 10.31
N PRO A 106 -7.90 -2.85 11.13
CA PRO A 106 -9.23 -3.15 10.62
C PRO A 106 -9.79 -1.96 9.84
N ASP A 107 -10.85 -2.22 9.06
CA ASP A 107 -11.62 -1.15 8.43
C ASP A 107 -12.22 -0.22 9.49
N VAL A 108 -11.99 1.08 9.28
CA VAL A 108 -12.52 2.18 10.09
C VAL A 108 -12.96 3.33 9.17
N GLN A 109 -13.90 4.14 9.64
CA GLN A 109 -14.40 5.34 8.98
C GLN A 109 -13.59 6.57 9.38
N TYR A 110 -12.96 6.56 10.56
CA TYR A 110 -12.09 7.62 11.07
C TYR A 110 -11.03 7.04 12.02
N THR A 111 -9.95 7.79 12.25
CA THR A 111 -8.71 7.30 12.89
C THR A 111 -8.85 6.87 14.35
N SER A 112 -9.86 7.37 15.07
CA SER A 112 -10.12 7.06 16.47
C SER A 112 -11.33 6.15 16.71
N GLU A 113 -11.94 5.59 15.65
CA GLU A 113 -13.16 4.76 15.78
C GLU A 113 -12.93 3.51 16.62
N LYS A 114 -11.79 2.84 16.39
CA LYS A 114 -11.45 1.58 17.03
C LYS A 114 -10.11 1.70 17.73
N LYS A 115 -9.98 0.94 18.81
CA LYS A 115 -8.68 0.70 19.42
C LYS A 115 -7.82 -0.09 18.43
N TRP A 116 -6.57 0.32 18.28
CA TRP A 116 -5.57 -0.39 17.48
C TRP A 116 -4.98 -1.60 18.22
N ASP A 117 -5.84 -2.37 18.88
CA ASP A 117 -5.49 -3.52 19.72
C ASP A 117 -5.44 -4.86 18.97
N ASN A 118 -5.83 -4.87 17.69
CA ASN A 118 -5.76 -6.00 16.79
C ASN A 118 -5.19 -5.60 15.42
N LEU A 119 -3.86 -5.49 15.36
CA LEU A 119 -3.15 -5.13 14.13
C LEU A 119 -2.61 -6.39 13.43
N GLU A 120 -2.78 -6.45 12.11
CA GLU A 120 -2.12 -7.44 11.29
C GLU A 120 -0.69 -6.97 10.98
N LEU A 121 0.29 -7.87 11.12
CA LEU A 121 1.67 -7.63 10.70
C LEU A 121 1.95 -8.53 9.50
N ILE A 122 1.78 -7.98 8.30
CA ILE A 122 1.96 -8.70 7.04
C ILE A 122 3.45 -8.65 6.68
N ILE A 123 4.07 -9.83 6.60
CA ILE A 123 5.49 -9.99 6.29
C ILE A 123 5.64 -10.35 4.82
N TYR A 124 6.33 -9.48 4.06
CA TYR A 124 6.75 -9.74 2.69
C TYR A 124 8.20 -10.25 2.71
N PRO A 125 8.48 -11.55 2.64
CA PRO A 125 9.84 -12.09 2.77
C PRO A 125 10.71 -11.78 1.54
N GLY A 126 11.97 -12.22 1.53
CA GLY A 126 12.92 -12.04 0.43
C GLY A 126 14.02 -11.01 0.69
N ALA A 127 13.94 -10.26 1.78
CA ALA A 127 15.02 -9.46 2.34
C ALA A 127 14.80 -9.24 3.85
N ASN A 128 15.84 -8.83 4.57
CA ASN A 128 15.66 -8.36 5.95
C ASN A 128 14.85 -7.05 5.96
N GLY A 129 14.17 -6.79 7.07
CA GLY A 129 13.39 -5.58 7.21
C GLY A 129 13.24 -5.09 8.63
N GLU A 130 12.83 -3.84 8.74
CA GLU A 130 12.55 -3.17 9.99
C GLU A 130 11.34 -2.25 9.84
N PHE A 131 10.52 -2.21 10.88
CA PHE A 131 9.45 -1.24 11.03
C PHE A 131 9.38 -0.81 12.49
N THR A 132 9.12 0.47 12.75
CA THR A 132 8.89 0.94 14.12
C THR A 132 7.45 1.45 14.20
N LEU A 133 6.62 0.74 14.95
CA LEU A 133 5.26 1.21 15.25
C LEU A 133 5.35 2.36 16.22
N TYR A 134 4.85 3.52 15.81
CA TYR A 134 4.77 4.74 16.60
C TYR A 134 3.30 5.00 16.96
N GLU A 135 3.05 5.38 18.21
CA GLU A 135 1.73 5.74 18.70
C GLU A 135 1.83 6.84 19.75
N ASP A 136 0.91 7.80 19.71
CA ASP A 136 0.71 8.86 20.70
C ASP A 136 -0.81 9.10 20.90
N GLU A 137 -1.18 10.21 21.53
CA GLU A 137 -2.58 10.59 21.79
C GLU A 137 -3.34 11.03 20.53
N GLY A 138 -2.62 11.46 19.47
CA GLY A 138 -3.17 11.78 18.15
C GLY A 138 -3.89 13.12 18.02
N ASP A 139 -4.14 13.86 19.10
CA ASP A 139 -4.95 15.08 19.10
C ASP A 139 -4.31 16.30 19.78
N ASN A 140 -3.03 16.19 20.19
CA ASN A 140 -2.32 17.23 20.91
C ASN A 140 -0.79 17.24 20.62
N LEU A 141 -0.05 18.13 21.30
CA LEU A 141 1.40 18.32 21.11
C LEU A 141 2.27 17.64 22.19
N ASN A 142 1.72 16.80 23.06
CA ASN A 142 2.47 16.19 24.17
C ASN A 142 3.60 15.27 23.68
N TYR A 143 3.53 14.77 22.45
CA TYR A 143 4.61 14.00 21.82
C TYR A 143 5.93 14.78 21.78
N GLU A 144 5.89 16.12 21.70
CA GLU A 144 7.09 16.97 21.75
C GLU A 144 7.82 16.88 23.10
N ASN A 145 7.07 16.55 24.16
CA ASN A 145 7.59 16.34 25.51
C ASN A 145 7.82 14.85 25.84
N GLY A 146 7.77 13.96 24.84
CA GLY A 146 8.03 12.53 25.00
C GLY A 146 6.81 11.67 25.30
N ALA A 147 5.59 12.20 25.22
CA ALA A 147 4.35 11.43 25.38
C ALA A 147 4.00 10.67 24.10
N TYR A 148 4.78 9.62 23.83
CA TYR A 148 4.55 8.68 22.74
C TYR A 148 5.18 7.33 23.07
N SER A 149 4.84 6.31 22.31
CA SER A 149 5.46 4.99 22.41
C SER A 149 5.97 4.50 21.07
N THR A 150 7.03 3.68 21.11
CA THR A 150 7.56 3.00 19.93
C THR A 150 7.76 1.50 20.17
N ILE A 151 7.46 0.70 19.15
CA ILE A 151 7.73 -0.74 19.13
C ILE A 151 8.52 -1.06 17.85
N LYS A 152 9.83 -1.24 18.01
CA LYS A 152 10.71 -1.66 16.91
C LYS A 152 10.49 -3.13 16.58
N MET A 153 10.27 -3.43 15.31
CA MET A 153 10.05 -4.77 14.77
C MET A 153 11.11 -5.06 13.71
N THR A 154 11.71 -6.24 13.76
CA THR A 154 12.75 -6.63 12.80
C THR A 154 12.48 -8.02 12.23
N TRP A 155 12.53 -8.13 10.90
CA TRP A 155 12.42 -9.38 10.16
C TRP A 155 13.80 -9.84 9.71
N ASN A 156 14.19 -11.04 10.14
CA ASN A 156 15.34 -11.73 9.62
C ASN A 156 14.89 -12.77 8.59
N ASP A 157 15.18 -12.53 7.33
CA ASP A 157 14.70 -13.36 6.24
C ASP A 157 15.40 -14.71 6.16
N LYS A 158 16.69 -14.76 6.50
CA LYS A 158 17.45 -16.02 6.49
C LYS A 158 16.93 -16.96 7.58
N ALA A 159 16.69 -16.43 8.78
CA ALA A 159 16.17 -17.19 9.91
C ALA A 159 14.63 -17.35 9.89
N LYS A 160 13.95 -16.67 8.96
CA LYS A 160 12.49 -16.56 8.88
C LYS A 160 11.89 -16.22 10.25
N THR A 161 12.42 -15.18 10.88
CA THR A 161 12.08 -14.82 12.26
C THR A 161 11.72 -13.35 12.35
N LEU A 162 10.53 -13.07 12.89
CA LEU A 162 10.09 -11.74 13.28
C LEU A 162 10.42 -11.54 14.76
N THR A 163 11.05 -10.42 15.09
CA THR A 163 11.21 -9.96 16.47
C THR A 163 10.35 -8.72 16.67
N ILE A 164 9.44 -8.77 17.63
CA ILE A 164 8.71 -7.60 18.14
C ILE A 164 9.46 -7.14 19.39
N GLY A 165 10.04 -5.95 19.34
CA GLY A 165 10.89 -5.41 20.40
C GLY A 165 10.14 -5.06 21.67
N GLN A 166 10.90 -4.69 22.71
CA GLN A 166 10.34 -4.09 23.91
C GLN A 166 9.82 -2.69 23.58
N ARG A 167 8.62 -2.35 24.07
CA ARG A 167 8.02 -1.03 23.92
C ARG A 167 8.86 0.00 24.66
N GLN A 168 9.13 1.13 23.99
CA GLN A 168 9.78 2.30 24.58
C GLN A 168 8.77 3.44 24.68
N GLY A 169 8.87 4.24 25.73
CA GLY A 169 7.94 5.36 25.97
C GLY A 169 6.55 4.92 26.44
N SER A 170 5.72 5.93 26.69
CA SER A 170 4.34 5.79 27.17
C SER A 170 3.60 7.11 26.97
N PHE A 171 2.28 7.04 26.85
CA PHE A 171 1.39 8.19 26.81
C PHE A 171 0.06 7.81 27.47
N ASP A 172 -0.75 8.81 27.79
CA ASP A 172 -2.03 8.60 28.48
C ASP A 172 -3.03 7.90 27.55
N GLY A 173 -3.75 6.91 28.08
CA GLY A 173 -4.68 6.09 27.29
C GLY A 173 -4.02 5.00 26.43
N MET A 174 -2.70 4.84 26.46
CA MET A 174 -1.98 3.80 25.71
C MET A 174 -2.44 2.38 26.07
N LEU A 175 -2.57 1.53 25.05
CA LEU A 175 -2.82 0.10 25.23
C LEU A 175 -1.63 -0.60 25.91
N THR A 176 -1.86 -1.14 27.11
CA THR A 176 -0.84 -1.91 27.84
C THR A 176 -0.60 -3.28 27.21
N THR A 177 -1.67 -3.91 26.72
CA THR A 177 -1.69 -5.21 26.04
C THR A 177 -2.46 -5.11 24.72
N ARG A 178 -2.01 -5.83 23.69
CA ARG A 178 -2.69 -5.96 22.39
C ARG A 178 -2.37 -7.28 21.72
N THR A 179 -3.09 -7.59 20.64
CA THR A 179 -2.83 -8.75 19.80
C THR A 179 -2.28 -8.31 18.45
N PHE A 180 -1.19 -8.96 18.03
CA PHE A 180 -0.72 -8.89 16.65
C PHE A 180 -1.09 -10.18 15.91
N ILE A 181 -1.68 -10.05 14.73
CA ILE A 181 -1.88 -11.17 13.80
C ILE A 181 -0.73 -11.14 12.80
N VAL A 182 0.29 -11.97 13.04
CA VAL A 182 1.45 -12.05 12.16
C VAL A 182 1.12 -12.90 10.96
N LYS A 183 1.07 -12.31 9.76
CA LYS A 183 0.78 -12.99 8.50
C LYS A 183 2.05 -13.19 7.70
N THR A 184 2.26 -14.43 7.25
CA THR A 184 3.39 -14.82 6.40
C THR A 184 2.87 -15.70 5.26
N PRO A 185 3.66 -15.96 4.21
CA PRO A 185 3.24 -16.89 3.15
C PRO A 185 2.94 -18.32 3.64
N LYS A 186 3.40 -18.71 4.84
CA LYS A 186 3.11 -20.02 5.44
C LYS A 186 1.82 -20.06 6.27
N GLY A 187 1.17 -18.91 6.47
CA GLY A 187 -0.02 -18.77 7.32
C GLY A 187 0.14 -17.68 8.37
N GLU A 188 -0.79 -17.69 9.32
CA GLU A 188 -0.94 -16.66 10.34
C GLU A 188 -0.71 -17.18 11.76
N LYS A 189 -0.23 -16.29 12.64
CA LYS A 189 -0.04 -16.56 14.07
C LYS A 189 -0.53 -15.38 14.90
N LYS A 190 -1.36 -15.64 15.91
CA LYS A 190 -1.79 -14.63 16.88
C LYS A 190 -0.76 -14.53 18.00
N VAL A 191 -0.37 -13.30 18.33
CA VAL A 191 0.64 -13.00 19.35
C VAL A 191 0.07 -11.96 20.31
N VAL A 192 -0.11 -12.35 21.58
CA VAL A 192 -0.44 -11.39 22.64
C VAL A 192 0.85 -10.68 23.05
N TYR A 193 0.82 -9.35 23.00
CA TYR A 193 1.95 -8.48 23.29
C TYR A 193 1.61 -7.56 24.46
N ASN A 194 2.45 -7.56 25.49
CA ASN A 194 2.27 -6.79 26.72
C ASN A 194 3.39 -5.74 26.96
N GLY A 195 4.13 -5.39 25.91
CA GLY A 195 5.27 -4.46 25.98
C GLY A 195 6.64 -5.13 26.09
N LYS A 196 6.71 -6.44 26.38
CA LYS A 196 7.98 -7.20 26.42
C LYS A 196 8.33 -7.76 25.05
N LYS A 197 9.63 -7.92 24.79
CA LYS A 197 10.15 -8.50 23.54
C LYS A 197 9.56 -9.90 23.29
N VAL A 198 9.13 -10.15 22.05
CA VAL A 198 8.64 -11.45 21.57
C VAL A 198 9.37 -11.83 20.29
N ILE A 199 9.74 -13.10 20.15
CA ILE A 199 10.36 -13.66 18.95
C ILE A 199 9.40 -14.68 18.35
N ILE A 200 9.08 -14.53 17.08
CA ILE A 200 8.16 -15.39 16.33
C ILE A 200 8.91 -15.97 15.14
N LYS A 201 8.99 -17.31 15.09
CA LYS A 201 9.48 -18.03 13.91
C LYS A 201 8.34 -18.24 12.94
N ALA A 202 8.53 -17.92 11.65
CA ALA A 202 7.54 -18.09 10.59
C ALA A 202 7.44 -19.55 10.11
#